data_AF-A0A0E0A7E1-F1
#
_entry.id   AF-A0A0E0A7E1-F1
#
_cell.length_a   1.000
_cell.length_b   1.000
_cell.length_c   1.000
_cell.angle_alpha   90.00
_cell.angle_beta   90.00
_cell.angle_gamma   90.00
#
_symmetry.space_group_name_H-M   'P 1'
#
loop_
_entity.id
_entity.type
_entity.pdbx_description
1 polymer ?
#
loop_
_entity_poly.entity_id
_entity_poly.type
_entity_poly.pdbx_seq_one_letter_code
_entity_poly.pdbx_strand_id
1 'polypeptide(L)'
;MVVADLGCSSGQNTLHFVSEVINIFTKHQNNLGQSDMVDLQFFLNDLPGNDFNHLFRILNTFTFKGASNHKGDILPAYHIYGAPGSYYTRLFPPQAVHLFHSSLSLHWRSQVPEQLNGKQKSYLNEENIYITKTTPLHVVKLFQEQFIKDFSLFLKLRHEELVDGGRMVLTIYGRKSEDPYSGDVNDIFGLLGKSLQSLVAEHNFSLK
;
A
#
# COMPACT_ATOMS: atom_id res chain seq x y z
N MET A 1 -21.93 1.96 0.01
CA MET A 1 -20.67 2.08 0.78
C MET A 1 -19.49 2.09 -0.16
N VAL A 2 -18.57 3.03 0.06
CA VAL A 2 -17.34 3.18 -0.72
C VAL A 2 -16.15 2.62 0.06
N VAL A 3 -15.38 1.75 -0.58
CA VAL A 3 -14.20 1.09 -0.04
C VAL A 3 -13.02 1.34 -0.97
N ALA A 4 -11.86 1.66 -0.43
CA ALA A 4 -10.67 1.89 -1.24
C ALA A 4 -9.48 1.06 -0.72
N ASP A 5 -8.84 0.33 -1.63
CA ASP A 5 -7.60 -0.40 -1.38
C ASP A 5 -6.41 0.40 -1.93
N LEU A 6 -5.55 0.88 -1.04
CA LEU A 6 -4.45 1.80 -1.35
C LEU A 6 -3.13 1.04 -1.48
N GLY A 7 -2.59 1.00 -2.69
CA GLY A 7 -1.47 0.14 -3.07
C GLY A 7 -1.93 -1.27 -3.42
N CYS A 8 -2.90 -1.38 -4.31
CA CYS A 8 -3.55 -2.64 -4.67
C CYS A 8 -2.65 -3.59 -5.51
N SER A 9 -1.57 -3.06 -6.09
CA SER A 9 -0.73 -3.74 -7.09
C SER A 9 -1.57 -4.27 -8.27
N SER A 10 -1.11 -5.32 -8.94
CA SER A 10 -1.79 -5.94 -10.08
C SER A 10 -2.13 -7.42 -9.86
N GLY A 11 -1.82 -7.97 -8.68
CA GLY A 11 -2.05 -9.38 -8.34
C GLY A 11 -3.42 -9.70 -7.73
N GLN A 12 -3.65 -10.97 -7.40
CA GLN A 12 -4.92 -11.45 -6.83
C GLN A 12 -5.15 -11.07 -5.36
N ASN A 13 -4.12 -10.58 -4.65
CA ASN A 13 -4.23 -10.24 -3.22
C ASN A 13 -5.33 -9.22 -2.92
N THR A 14 -5.47 -8.19 -3.74
CA THR A 14 -6.55 -7.19 -3.61
C THR A 14 -7.93 -7.82 -3.74
N LEU A 15 -8.08 -8.87 -4.58
CA LEU A 15 -9.35 -9.57 -4.78
C LEU A 15 -9.76 -10.40 -3.56
N HIS A 16 -8.80 -10.89 -2.78
CA HIS A 16 -9.11 -11.54 -1.50
C HIS A 16 -9.72 -10.54 -0.50
N PHE A 17 -9.16 -9.32 -0.42
CA PHE A 17 -9.73 -8.25 0.39
C PHE A 17 -11.14 -7.86 -0.09
N VAL A 18 -11.32 -7.63 -1.39
CA VAL A 18 -12.64 -7.33 -1.98
C VAL A 18 -13.64 -8.44 -1.65
N SER A 19 -13.25 -9.71 -1.82
CA SER A 19 -14.11 -10.86 -1.50
C SER A 19 -14.50 -10.89 -0.02
N GLU A 20 -13.57 -10.62 0.89
CA GLU A 20 -13.86 -10.64 2.32
C GLU A 20 -14.84 -9.54 2.72
N VAL A 21 -14.68 -8.33 2.17
CA VAL A 21 -15.62 -7.23 2.39
C VAL A 21 -17.01 -7.60 1.88
N ILE A 22 -17.13 -8.11 0.64
CA ILE A 22 -18.41 -8.54 0.08
C ILE A 22 -19.07 -9.59 1.00
N ASN A 23 -18.32 -10.62 1.42
CA ASN A 23 -18.81 -11.69 2.29
C ASN A 23 -19.34 -11.18 3.64
N ILE A 24 -18.60 -10.27 4.29
CA ILE A 24 -19.03 -9.65 5.56
C ILE A 24 -20.31 -8.84 5.36
N PHE A 25 -20.40 -8.06 4.28
CA PHE A 25 -21.57 -7.25 3.97
C PHE A 25 -22.80 -8.08 3.65
N THR A 26 -22.66 -9.13 2.84
CA THR A 26 -23.75 -10.07 2.54
C THR A 26 -24.34 -10.66 3.83
N LYS A 27 -23.49 -11.15 4.73
CA LYS A 27 -23.93 -11.71 6.01
C LYS A 27 -24.63 -10.68 6.89
N HIS A 28 -24.12 -9.44 6.91
CA HIS A 28 -24.71 -8.37 7.71
C HIS A 28 -26.09 -7.95 7.18
N GLN A 29 -26.26 -7.81 5.87
CA GLN A 29 -27.52 -7.39 5.26
C GLN A 29 -28.62 -8.45 5.37
N ASN A 30 -28.27 -9.73 5.23
CA ASN A 30 -29.25 -10.81 5.39
C ASN A 30 -29.86 -10.87 6.81
N ASN A 31 -29.19 -10.27 7.81
CA ASN A 31 -29.70 -10.17 9.18
C ASN A 31 -30.61 -8.95 9.42
N LEU A 32 -30.61 -7.94 8.54
CA LEU A 32 -31.33 -6.66 8.74
C LEU A 32 -32.63 -6.53 7.93
N GLY A 33 -32.91 -7.47 7.02
CA GLY A 33 -34.09 -7.44 6.14
C GLY A 33 -33.86 -6.65 4.84
N GLN A 34 -34.69 -6.90 3.82
CA GLN A 34 -34.47 -6.45 2.42
C GLN A 34 -34.53 -4.93 2.19
N SER A 35 -35.05 -4.13 3.12
CA SER A 35 -35.31 -2.69 2.91
C SER A 35 -34.05 -1.81 2.88
N ASP A 36 -32.90 -2.33 3.35
CA ASP A 36 -31.68 -1.55 3.58
C ASP A 36 -30.49 -2.03 2.72
N MET A 37 -30.75 -2.49 1.50
CA MET A 37 -29.69 -2.97 0.62
C MET A 37 -28.84 -1.80 0.09
N VAL A 38 -27.57 -1.79 0.46
CA VAL A 38 -26.56 -0.78 0.11
C VAL A 38 -25.59 -1.36 -0.92
N ASP A 39 -25.41 -0.65 -2.03
CA ASP A 39 -24.42 -0.98 -3.05
C ASP A 39 -22.99 -0.78 -2.55
N LEU A 40 -22.09 -1.68 -2.95
CA LEU A 40 -20.66 -1.58 -2.69
C LEU A 40 -19.93 -0.95 -3.88
N GLN A 41 -19.01 -0.03 -3.61
CA GLN A 41 -18.11 0.53 -4.62
C GLN A 41 -16.68 0.36 -4.13
N PHE A 42 -15.85 -0.32 -4.91
CA PHE A 42 -14.45 -0.58 -4.62
C PHE A 42 -13.58 0.28 -5.53
N PHE A 43 -12.62 0.98 -4.93
CA PHE A 43 -11.59 1.71 -5.65
C PHE A 43 -10.24 1.06 -5.39
N LEU A 44 -9.65 0.50 -6.43
CA LEU A 44 -8.32 -0.11 -6.40
C LEU A 44 -7.31 0.96 -6.80
N ASN A 45 -6.60 1.50 -5.81
CA ASN A 45 -5.62 2.56 -6.00
C ASN A 45 -4.21 2.01 -6.08
N ASP A 46 -3.45 2.51 -7.04
CA ASP A 46 -2.01 2.36 -7.10
C ASP A 46 -1.42 3.51 -7.94
N LEU A 47 -0.09 3.59 -8.02
CA LEU A 47 0.60 4.57 -8.86
C LEU A 47 0.18 4.41 -10.33
N PRO A 48 0.23 5.50 -11.14
CA PRO A 48 -0.09 5.43 -12.57
C PRO A 48 0.75 4.42 -13.37
N GLY A 49 1.92 4.03 -12.86
CA GLY A 49 2.77 3.01 -13.48
C GLY A 49 2.37 1.56 -13.17
N ASN A 50 1.36 1.32 -12.34
CA ASN A 50 0.85 -0.03 -12.06
C ASN A 50 0.16 -0.64 -13.29
N ASP A 51 0.17 -1.96 -13.41
CA ASP A 51 -0.48 -2.68 -14.50
C ASP A 51 -1.98 -2.87 -14.24
N PHE A 52 -2.73 -1.77 -14.33
CA PHE A 52 -4.19 -1.78 -14.25
C PHE A 52 -4.83 -2.63 -15.36
N ASN A 53 -4.19 -2.77 -16.51
CA ASN A 53 -4.71 -3.60 -17.59
C ASN A 53 -4.73 -5.08 -17.19
N HIS A 54 -3.66 -5.57 -16.56
CA HIS A 54 -3.64 -6.91 -16.00
C HIS A 54 -4.68 -7.07 -14.90
N LEU A 55 -4.76 -6.11 -13.97
CA LEU A 55 -5.76 -6.13 -12.90
C LEU A 55 -7.20 -6.22 -13.45
N PHE A 56 -7.56 -5.41 -14.45
CA PHE A 56 -8.89 -5.43 -15.07
C PHE A 56 -9.17 -6.74 -15.82
N ARG A 57 -8.16 -7.39 -16.41
CA ARG A 57 -8.33 -8.73 -17.00
C ARG A 57 -8.64 -9.79 -15.93
N ILE A 58 -7.94 -9.75 -14.79
CA ILE A 58 -8.24 -10.65 -13.67
C ILE A 58 -9.66 -10.39 -13.15
N LEU A 59 -10.04 -9.12 -12.99
CA LEU A 59 -11.38 -8.72 -12.56
C LEU A 59 -12.49 -9.23 -13.51
N ASN A 60 -12.25 -9.27 -14.82
CA ASN A 60 -13.22 -9.83 -15.77
C ASN A 60 -13.45 -11.34 -15.57
N THR A 61 -12.42 -12.05 -15.08
CA THR A 61 -12.53 -13.47 -14.72
C THR A 61 -12.92 -13.70 -13.26
N PHE A 62 -12.96 -12.64 -12.45
CA PHE A 62 -13.30 -12.70 -11.04
C PHE A 62 -14.80 -12.96 -10.90
N THR A 63 -15.14 -14.18 -10.52
CA THR A 63 -16.49 -14.53 -10.06
C THR A 63 -16.43 -14.63 -8.54
N PHE A 64 -17.14 -13.75 -7.84
CA PHE A 64 -17.28 -13.89 -6.40
C PHE A 64 -17.96 -15.23 -6.08
N LYS A 65 -17.20 -16.16 -5.51
CA LYS A 65 -17.68 -17.47 -5.02
C LYS A 65 -17.70 -17.44 -3.49
N GLY A 66 -18.44 -16.50 -2.91
CA GLY A 66 -18.55 -16.36 -1.47
C GLY A 66 -19.09 -17.62 -0.78
N ALA A 67 -18.78 -17.76 0.50
CA ALA A 67 -19.23 -18.88 1.34
C ALA A 67 -20.76 -18.91 1.57
N SER A 68 -21.48 -17.89 1.14
CA SER A 68 -22.94 -17.76 1.14
C SER A 68 -23.58 -18.57 0.00
N ASN A 69 -23.35 -19.89 0.03
CA ASN A 69 -24.09 -20.87 -0.77
C ASN A 69 -25.33 -21.40 -0.01
N HIS A 70 -25.83 -20.65 0.98
CA HIS A 70 -27.15 -20.91 1.52
C HIS A 70 -28.18 -20.44 0.48
N LYS A 71 -29.06 -21.35 0.04
CA LYS A 71 -30.17 -21.04 -0.87
C LYS A 71 -30.98 -19.87 -0.29
N GLY A 72 -30.78 -18.65 -0.81
CA GLY A 72 -31.55 -17.45 -0.42
C GLY A 72 -30.74 -16.21 -0.05
N ASP A 73 -29.41 -16.29 0.09
CA ASP A 73 -28.60 -15.11 0.38
C ASP A 73 -28.59 -14.13 -0.81
N ILE A 74 -28.88 -12.85 -0.55
CA ILE A 74 -28.86 -11.80 -1.58
C ILE A 74 -27.50 -11.12 -1.56
N LEU A 75 -26.76 -11.28 -2.66
CA LEU A 75 -25.49 -10.61 -2.86
C LEU A 75 -25.74 -9.10 -3.11
N PRO A 76 -25.13 -8.17 -2.35
CA PRO A 76 -25.20 -6.75 -2.69
C PRO A 76 -24.65 -6.51 -4.09
N ALA A 77 -25.24 -5.55 -4.81
CA ALA A 77 -24.62 -5.05 -6.02
C ALA A 77 -23.25 -4.44 -5.66
N TYR A 78 -22.24 -4.71 -6.48
CA TYR A 78 -20.91 -4.16 -6.28
C TYR A 78 -20.28 -3.71 -7.59
N HIS A 79 -19.49 -2.65 -7.51
CA HIS A 79 -18.78 -2.06 -8.64
C HIS A 79 -17.31 -1.87 -8.27
N ILE A 80 -16.41 -2.09 -9.22
CA ILE A 80 -14.95 -2.02 -9.00
C ILE A 80 -14.35 -1.06 -10.01
N TYR A 81 -13.56 -0.10 -9.52
CA TYR A 81 -12.92 0.96 -10.28
C TYR A 81 -11.41 0.97 -10.02
N GLY A 82 -10.63 1.37 -11.02
CA GLY A 82 -9.22 1.73 -10.82
C GLY A 82 -9.08 3.20 -10.47
N ALA A 83 -8.18 3.53 -9.54
CA ALA A 83 -7.89 4.89 -9.10
C ALA A 83 -6.38 5.17 -9.22
N PRO A 84 -5.86 5.57 -10.39
CA PRO A 84 -4.44 5.83 -10.58
C PRO A 84 -4.02 7.11 -9.84
N GLY A 85 -3.00 7.01 -8.99
CA GLY A 85 -2.47 8.14 -8.24
C GLY A 85 -1.68 7.72 -7.00
N SER A 86 -0.81 8.60 -6.53
CA SER A 86 -0.13 8.36 -5.25
C SER A 86 -1.09 8.57 -4.09
N TYR A 87 -1.13 7.63 -3.15
CA TYR A 87 -1.83 7.82 -1.88
C TYR A 87 -1.19 8.90 -0.98
N TYR A 88 -0.04 9.49 -1.35
CA TYR A 88 0.47 10.72 -0.74
C TYR A 88 -0.12 11.99 -1.37
N THR A 89 -1.17 11.86 -2.16
CA THR A 89 -1.99 12.94 -2.71
C THR A 89 -3.46 12.72 -2.38
N ARG A 90 -4.31 13.74 -2.61
CA ARG A 90 -5.76 13.58 -2.49
C ARG A 90 -6.25 12.72 -3.65
N LEU A 91 -6.98 11.66 -3.34
CA LEU A 91 -7.52 10.67 -4.29
C LEU A 91 -9.04 10.76 -4.40
N PHE A 92 -9.71 11.20 -3.33
CA PHE A 92 -11.17 11.21 -3.25
C PHE A 92 -11.71 12.60 -2.86
N PRO A 93 -12.97 12.91 -3.18
CA PRO A 93 -13.65 14.06 -2.58
C PRO A 93 -13.69 13.95 -1.05
N PRO A 94 -13.82 15.07 -0.33
CA PRO A 94 -13.99 15.05 1.12
C PRO A 94 -15.19 14.20 1.54
N GLN A 95 -15.06 13.46 2.63
CA GLN A 95 -16.14 12.63 3.21
C GLN A 95 -16.82 11.70 2.20
N ALA A 96 -16.05 11.01 1.36
CA ALA A 96 -16.58 10.11 0.35
C ALA A 96 -16.32 8.62 0.67
N VAL A 97 -15.26 8.31 1.41
CA VAL A 97 -14.80 6.93 1.62
C VAL A 97 -15.20 6.43 3.00
N HIS A 98 -15.74 5.21 3.06
CA HIS A 98 -16.22 4.61 4.30
C HIS A 98 -15.15 3.71 4.94
N LEU A 99 -14.38 3.01 4.11
CA LEU A 99 -13.30 2.13 4.54
C LEU A 99 -12.08 2.29 3.63
N PHE A 100 -10.95 2.67 4.22
CA PHE A 100 -9.65 2.48 3.57
C PHE A 100 -9.01 1.19 4.04
N HIS A 101 -8.40 0.48 3.11
CA HIS A 101 -7.48 -0.61 3.36
C HIS A 101 -6.14 -0.28 2.72
N SER A 102 -5.04 -0.66 3.37
CA SER A 102 -3.72 -0.65 2.75
C SER A 102 -2.88 -1.77 3.36
N SER A 103 -2.34 -2.64 2.52
CA SER A 103 -1.50 -3.74 2.96
C SER A 103 -0.13 -3.64 2.29
N LEU A 104 0.91 -3.68 3.12
CA LEU A 104 2.32 -3.69 2.73
C LEU A 104 2.66 -2.61 1.69
N SER A 105 2.07 -1.43 1.80
CA SER A 105 2.30 -0.32 0.86
C SER A 105 2.92 0.90 1.54
N LEU A 106 2.47 1.23 2.76
CA LEU A 106 2.87 2.46 3.46
C LEU A 106 4.33 2.49 3.98
N HIS A 107 5.07 1.40 3.83
CA HIS A 107 6.51 1.38 4.09
C HIS A 107 7.31 1.99 2.92
N TRP A 108 6.70 2.11 1.74
CA TRP A 108 7.25 2.86 0.62
C TRP A 108 7.10 4.35 0.87
N ARG A 109 8.23 5.06 0.90
CA ARG A 109 8.28 6.53 1.01
C ARG A 109 7.94 7.17 -0.33
N SER A 110 7.43 8.39 -0.29
CA SER A 110 7.09 9.17 -1.50
C SER A 110 8.32 9.46 -2.37
N GLN A 111 9.49 9.53 -1.73
CA GLN A 111 10.77 9.82 -2.37
C GLN A 111 11.93 9.29 -1.51
N VAL A 112 13.12 9.23 -2.12
CA VAL A 112 14.39 9.16 -1.38
C VAL A 112 14.51 10.43 -0.54
N PRO A 113 14.99 10.37 0.73
CA PRO A 113 15.23 11.57 1.52
C PRO A 113 16.04 12.60 0.72
N GLU A 114 15.62 13.86 0.75
CA GLU A 114 16.12 14.90 -0.16
C GLU A 114 17.64 15.06 -0.08
N GLN A 115 18.20 14.91 1.12
CA GLN A 115 19.62 14.98 1.41
C GLN A 115 20.42 13.79 0.86
N LEU A 116 19.75 12.67 0.57
CA LEU A 116 20.34 11.47 -0.07
C LEU A 116 20.13 11.44 -1.58
N ASN A 117 19.42 12.43 -2.14
CA ASN A 117 19.21 12.50 -3.57
C ASN A 117 20.56 12.76 -4.27
N GLY A 118 20.92 11.95 -5.27
CA GLY A 118 22.22 11.93 -5.94
C GLY A 118 22.61 13.21 -6.70
N LYS A 119 21.87 14.30 -6.51
CA LYS A 119 22.22 15.65 -6.96
C LYS A 119 23.30 16.31 -6.09
N GLN A 120 23.54 15.80 -4.89
CA GLN A 120 24.62 16.28 -4.02
C GLN A 120 25.92 15.50 -4.28
N LYS A 121 27.07 16.17 -4.15
CA LYS A 121 28.40 15.58 -4.40
C LYS A 121 28.82 14.52 -3.36
N SER A 122 28.15 14.46 -2.21
CA SER A 122 28.45 13.52 -1.13
C SER A 122 27.41 12.40 -1.08
N TYR A 123 27.85 11.17 -1.30
CA TYR A 123 27.03 9.98 -1.09
C TYR A 123 26.99 9.67 0.40
N LEU A 124 25.93 10.07 1.11
CA LEU A 124 25.91 9.93 2.58
C LEU A 124 25.68 8.48 3.07
N ASN A 125 25.07 7.63 2.24
CA ASN A 125 24.82 6.21 2.52
C ASN A 125 25.74 5.32 1.67
N GLU A 126 27.04 5.60 1.68
CA GLU A 126 28.03 4.92 0.85
C GLU A 126 27.86 3.40 0.89
N GLU A 127 28.00 2.78 -0.29
CA GLU A 127 27.91 1.33 -0.50
C GLU A 127 26.56 0.67 -0.16
N ASN A 128 25.58 1.43 0.34
CA ASN A 128 24.30 0.91 0.82
C ASN A 128 23.12 1.48 0.02
N ILE A 129 22.17 0.61 -0.32
CA ILE A 129 20.92 1.00 -1.00
C ILE A 129 19.75 1.23 -0.02
N TYR A 130 19.96 0.93 1.27
CA TYR A 130 18.99 1.09 2.36
C TYR A 130 19.73 1.23 3.70
N ILE A 131 19.00 1.22 4.83
CA ILE A 131 19.58 1.19 6.17
C ILE A 131 20.15 -0.21 6.45
N THR A 132 21.46 -0.29 6.68
CA THR A 132 22.17 -1.50 7.11
C THR A 132 23.08 -1.18 8.30
N LYS A 133 23.78 -2.18 8.85
CA LYS A 133 24.70 -2.01 9.99
C LYS A 133 25.81 -0.98 9.76
N THR A 134 26.17 -0.68 8.50
CA THR A 134 27.20 0.31 8.18
C THR A 134 26.62 1.71 7.91
N THR A 135 25.29 1.85 7.88
CA THR A 135 24.63 3.14 7.65
C THR A 135 24.86 4.10 8.82
N PRO A 136 25.40 5.31 8.56
CA PRO A 136 25.57 6.32 9.59
C PRO A 136 24.24 6.71 10.26
N LEU A 137 24.25 6.95 11.57
CA LEU A 137 23.04 7.31 12.32
C LEU A 137 22.31 8.54 11.77
N HIS A 138 23.04 9.52 11.22
CA HIS A 138 22.41 10.70 10.62
C HIS A 138 21.60 10.34 9.37
N VAL A 139 22.04 9.35 8.58
CA VAL A 139 21.28 8.83 7.41
C VAL A 139 20.05 8.07 7.86
N VAL A 140 20.14 7.28 8.94
CA VAL A 140 18.97 6.62 9.55
C VAL A 140 17.89 7.66 9.89
N LYS A 141 18.29 8.79 10.49
CA LYS A 141 17.35 9.88 10.82
C LYS A 141 16.68 10.47 9.59
N LEU A 142 17.40 10.68 8.49
CA LEU A 142 16.82 11.17 7.23
C LEU A 142 15.71 10.25 6.70
N PHE A 143 15.91 8.93 6.76
CA PHE A 143 14.88 7.96 6.39
C PHE A 143 13.67 8.01 7.33
N GLN A 144 13.88 8.19 8.63
CA GLN A 144 12.81 8.31 9.63
C GLN A 144 12.00 9.60 9.43
N GLU A 145 12.68 10.74 9.23
CA GLU A 145 12.05 12.03 8.97
C GLU A 145 11.19 12.00 7.71
N GLN A 146 11.69 11.39 6.63
CA GLN A 146 10.92 11.20 5.40
C GLN A 146 9.68 10.33 5.63
N PHE A 147 9.80 9.22 6.37
CA PHE A 147 8.65 8.38 6.71
C PHE A 147 7.62 9.12 7.57
N ILE A 148 8.05 9.87 8.59
CA ILE A 148 7.15 10.65 9.46
C ILE A 148 6.40 11.70 8.63
N LYS A 149 7.10 12.41 7.74
CA LYS A 149 6.51 13.39 6.84
C LYS A 149 5.44 12.76 5.94
N ASP A 150 5.79 11.65 5.30
CA ASP A 150 4.92 10.93 4.36
C ASP A 150 3.71 10.34 5.05
N PHE A 151 3.90 9.62 6.17
CA PHE A 151 2.82 8.99 6.91
C PHE A 151 1.87 10.01 7.55
N SER A 152 2.39 11.13 8.06
CA SER A 152 1.56 12.23 8.57
C SER A 152 0.72 12.86 7.46
N LEU A 153 1.31 13.08 6.28
CA LEU A 153 0.58 13.58 5.11
C LEU A 153 -0.51 12.59 4.67
N PHE A 154 -0.19 11.30 4.61
CA PHE A 154 -1.16 10.25 4.32
C PHE A 154 -2.35 10.30 5.28
N LEU A 155 -2.10 10.28 6.60
CA LEU A 155 -3.16 10.30 7.61
C LEU A 155 -4.04 11.56 7.50
N LYS A 156 -3.44 12.72 7.26
CA LYS A 156 -4.17 13.98 7.04
C LYS A 156 -5.11 13.88 5.85
N LEU A 157 -4.59 13.42 4.70
CA LEU A 157 -5.38 13.30 3.47
C LEU A 157 -6.51 12.27 3.63
N ARG A 158 -6.22 11.11 4.23
CA ARG A 158 -7.25 10.08 4.46
C ARG A 158 -8.32 10.54 5.44
N HIS A 159 -7.95 11.29 6.47
CA HIS A 159 -8.92 11.86 7.40
C HIS A 159 -9.91 12.79 6.70
N GLU A 160 -9.45 13.66 5.79
CA GLU A 160 -10.32 14.56 5.02
C GLU A 160 -11.27 13.81 4.07
N GLU A 161 -10.85 12.65 3.56
CA GLU A 161 -11.61 11.83 2.61
C GLU A 161 -12.57 10.84 3.29
N LEU A 162 -12.36 10.52 4.57
CA LEU A 162 -13.22 9.63 5.36
C LEU A 162 -14.55 10.30 5.69
N VAL A 163 -15.64 9.55 5.57
CA VAL A 163 -16.94 9.92 6.16
C VAL A 163 -16.86 9.93 7.69
N ASP A 164 -17.81 10.60 8.34
CA ASP A 164 -18.00 10.49 9.78
C ASP A 164 -18.22 9.03 10.20
N GLY A 165 -17.38 8.53 11.12
CA GLY A 165 -17.39 7.14 11.57
C GLY A 165 -16.71 6.14 10.63
N GLY A 166 -16.15 6.60 9.50
CA GLY A 166 -15.35 5.77 8.60
C GLY A 166 -14.07 5.23 9.25
N ARG A 167 -13.50 4.17 8.68
CA ARG A 167 -12.34 3.46 9.27
C ARG A 167 -11.22 3.21 8.29
N MET A 168 -10.04 2.93 8.83
CA MET A 168 -8.88 2.47 8.09
C MET A 168 -8.35 1.16 8.66
N VAL A 169 -7.92 0.25 7.80
CA VAL A 169 -7.22 -0.99 8.16
C VAL A 169 -5.85 -0.96 7.46
N LEU A 170 -4.79 -0.83 8.25
CA LEU A 170 -3.43 -0.62 7.73
C LEU A 170 -2.50 -1.74 8.21
N THR A 171 -1.87 -2.44 7.26
CA THR A 171 -0.83 -3.44 7.53
C THR A 171 0.49 -2.95 6.92
N ILE A 172 1.51 -2.77 7.74
CA ILE A 172 2.76 -2.12 7.35
C ILE A 172 3.94 -2.97 7.82
N TYR A 173 5.02 -3.06 7.02
CA TYR A 173 6.28 -3.59 7.52
C TYR A 173 6.80 -2.68 8.64
N GLY A 174 6.94 -3.28 9.82
CA GLY A 174 7.57 -2.64 10.97
C GLY A 174 8.83 -3.39 11.38
N ARG A 175 9.34 -3.04 12.55
CA ARG A 175 10.40 -3.76 13.25
C ARG A 175 9.96 -4.02 14.68
N LYS A 176 10.38 -5.15 15.25
CA LYS A 176 10.09 -5.51 16.66
C LYS A 176 11.10 -4.92 17.63
N SER A 177 12.31 -4.64 17.15
CA SER A 177 13.41 -4.08 17.93
C SER A 177 13.49 -2.57 17.74
N GLU A 178 13.97 -1.86 18.76
CA GLU A 178 14.29 -0.44 18.67
C GLU A 178 15.54 -0.19 17.82
N ASP A 179 16.39 -1.20 17.64
CA ASP A 179 17.58 -1.12 16.80
C ASP A 179 17.19 -0.84 15.33
N PRO A 180 17.54 0.34 14.79
CA PRO A 180 17.19 0.72 13.42
C PRO A 180 17.89 -0.11 12.34
N TYR A 181 18.91 -0.88 12.72
CA TYR A 181 19.69 -1.74 11.83
C TYR A 181 19.12 -3.16 11.71
N SER A 182 18.01 -3.43 12.39
CA SER A 182 17.36 -4.75 12.44
C SER A 182 15.97 -4.75 11.81
N GLY A 183 15.61 -5.87 11.19
CA GLY A 183 14.28 -6.11 10.61
C GLY A 183 14.33 -6.69 9.21
N ASP A 184 13.26 -7.37 8.81
CA ASP A 184 13.20 -8.13 7.55
C ASP A 184 13.50 -7.27 6.32
N VAL A 185 13.04 -6.02 6.31
CA VAL A 185 13.31 -5.07 5.21
C VAL A 185 14.80 -4.72 5.16
N ASN A 186 15.44 -4.47 6.29
CA ASN A 186 16.88 -4.19 6.36
C ASN A 186 17.70 -5.37 5.84
N ASP A 187 17.32 -6.60 6.19
CA ASP A 187 18.02 -7.81 5.76
C ASP A 187 17.89 -8.03 4.26
N ILE A 188 16.68 -7.90 3.69
CA ILE A 188 16.44 -8.03 2.24
C ILE A 188 17.26 -7.01 1.46
N PHE A 189 17.17 -5.73 1.82
CA PHE A 189 17.91 -4.68 1.10
C PHE A 189 19.42 -4.71 1.37
N GLY A 190 19.85 -5.19 2.54
CA GLY A 190 21.25 -5.41 2.86
C GLY A 190 21.88 -6.50 1.99
N LEU A 191 21.17 -7.62 1.79
CA LEU A 191 21.60 -8.68 0.87
C LEU A 191 21.60 -8.20 -0.58
N LEU A 192 20.57 -7.47 -1.00
CA LEU A 192 20.52 -6.89 -2.35
C LEU A 192 21.66 -5.90 -2.59
N GLY A 193 21.99 -5.06 -1.60
CA GLY A 193 23.15 -4.16 -1.64
C GLY A 193 24.46 -4.91 -1.87
N LYS A 194 24.69 -6.01 -1.13
CA LYS A 194 25.88 -6.87 -1.31
C LYS A 194 25.93 -7.51 -2.69
N SER A 195 24.80 -8.00 -3.21
CA SER A 195 24.74 -8.55 -4.57
C SER A 195 25.12 -7.50 -5.62
N LEU A 196 24.66 -6.26 -5.48
CA LEU A 196 25.04 -5.16 -6.37
C LEU A 196 26.54 -4.83 -6.27
N GLN A 197 27.10 -4.83 -5.06
CA GLN A 197 28.54 -4.65 -4.87
C GLN A 197 29.37 -5.74 -5.57
N SER A 198 28.94 -7.00 -5.53
CA SER A 198 29.59 -8.10 -6.24
C SER A 198 29.64 -7.84 -7.75
N LEU A 199 28.51 -7.39 -8.33
CA LEU A 199 28.44 -7.05 -9.75
C LEU A 199 29.35 -5.88 -10.13
N VAL A 200 29.45 -4.85 -9.27
CA VAL A 200 30.36 -3.72 -9.47
C VAL A 200 31.82 -4.17 -9.47
N ALA A 201 32.19 -5.04 -8.51
CA ALA A 201 33.54 -5.58 -8.38
C ALA A 201 33.94 -6.49 -9.55
N GLU A 202 33.02 -7.32 -10.05
CA GLU A 202 33.27 -8.26 -11.16
C GLU A 202 33.41 -7.57 -12.52
N HIS A 203 32.64 -6.50 -12.75
CA HIS A 203 32.53 -5.89 -14.08
C HIS A 203 33.19 -4.51 -14.21
N ASN A 204 33.97 -4.05 -13.23
CA ASN A 204 34.63 -2.73 -13.24
C ASN A 204 33.67 -1.60 -13.64
N PHE A 205 32.43 -1.64 -13.13
CA PHE A 205 31.54 -0.49 -13.24
C PHE A 205 32.15 0.64 -12.42
N SER A 206 33.02 1.44 -13.02
CA SER A 206 33.51 2.68 -12.44
C SER A 206 32.30 3.58 -12.25
N LEU A 207 31.86 3.73 -11.00
CA LEU A 207 30.93 4.78 -10.59
C LEU A 207 31.63 6.11 -10.89
N LYS A 208 31.30 6.71 -12.03
CA LYS A 208 31.74 8.05 -12.41
C LYS A 208 30.90 9.12 -11.72
#